data_AF-A0A7C5SQW7-F1
#
_entry.id   AF-A0A7C5SQW7-F1
#
_cell.length_a   1.000
_cell.length_b   1.000
_cell.length_c   1.000
_cell.angle_alpha   90.00
_cell.angle_beta   90.00
_cell.angle_gamma   90.00
#
_symmetry.space_group_name_H-M   'P 1'
#
loop_
_entity.id
_entity.type
_entity.pdbx_description
1 polymer ?
#
loop_
_entity_poly.entity_id
_entity_poly.type
_entity_poly.pdbx_seq_one_letter_code
_entity_poly.pdbx_strand_id
1 'polypeptide(L)' 'MTSYKLVDFKTLGDERGSLIAIEEGYNAPFDIKRVYYIFDTKEGVERGFHAHINLKQICIAVKG' A
#
# COMPACT_ATOMS: atom_id res chain seq x y z
N MET A 1 -13.04 -17.26 5.06
CA MET A 1 -13.03 -15.81 4.82
C MET A 1 -11.58 -15.40 4.60
N THR A 2 -11.27 -14.74 3.49
CA THR A 2 -9.92 -14.23 3.21
C THR A 2 -9.59 -13.07 4.15
N SER A 3 -8.38 -13.04 4.69
CA SER A 3 -7.89 -12.00 5.62
C SER A 3 -7.44 -10.71 4.92
N TYR A 4 -7.69 -10.60 3.61
CA TYR A 4 -7.31 -9.45 2.80
C TYR A 4 -8.47 -8.99 1.91
N LYS A 5 -8.39 -7.74 1.47
CA LYS A 5 -9.28 -7.15 0.46
C LYS A 5 -8.42 -6.38 -0.52
N LEU A 6 -8.79 -6.44 -1.80
CA LEU A 6 -8.26 -5.52 -2.80
C LEU A 6 -8.90 -4.16 -2.59
N VAL A 7 -8.10 -3.11 -2.76
CA VAL A 7 -8.53 -1.72 -2.61
C VAL A 7 -8.21 -1.01 -3.91
N ASP A 8 -9.24 -0.55 -4.60
CA ASP A 8 -9.11 0.22 -5.83
C ASP A 8 -9.09 1.70 -5.48
N PHE A 9 -7.97 2.37 -5.78
CA PHE A 9 -7.87 3.81 -5.61
C PHE A 9 -8.17 4.54 -6.91
N LYS A 10 -8.80 5.70 -6.79
CA LYS A 10 -9.03 6.60 -7.93
C LYS A 10 -7.68 7.06 -8.48
N THR A 11 -7.40 6.66 -9.72
CA THR A 11 -6.29 7.23 -10.49
C THR A 11 -6.75 8.52 -11.15
N LEU A 12 -5.99 9.58 -10.94
CA LEU A 12 -6.13 10.86 -11.61
C LEU A 12 -4.91 11.04 -12.51
N GLY A 13 -5.06 11.66 -13.67
CA GLY A 13 -3.94 11.84 -14.56
C GLY A 13 -4.26 12.75 -15.72
N ASP A 14 -3.20 13.23 -16.34
CA ASP A 14 -3.21 14.07 -17.53
C ASP A 14 -1.98 13.76 -18.39
N GLU A 15 -1.65 14.62 -19.36
CA GLU A 15 -0.50 14.43 -20.25
C GLU A 15 0.86 14.31 -19.53
N ARG A 16 0.94 14.69 -18.25
CA ARG A 16 2.16 14.63 -17.43
C ARG A 16 2.33 13.28 -16.75
N GLY A 17 1.28 12.47 -16.67
CA GLY A 17 1.30 11.14 -16.04
C GLY A 17 0.11 10.90 -15.11
N SER A 18 0.31 9.98 -14.16
CA SER A 18 -0.72 9.49 -13.25
C SER A 18 -0.40 9.76 -11.79
N LEU A 19 -1.43 10.00 -11.00
CA LEU A 19 -1.39 10.29 -9.57
C LEU A 19 -2.53 9.55 -8.86
N ILE A 20 -2.22 9.00 -7.70
CA ILE A 20 -3.20 8.47 -6.74
C ILE A 20 -3.00 9.21 -5.43
N ALA A 21 -4.07 9.79 -4.89
CA ALA A 21 -4.11 10.38 -3.56
C ALA A 21 -4.77 9.40 -2.57
N ILE A 22 -4.13 9.16 -1.43
CA ILE A 22 -4.64 8.31 -0.34
C ILE A 22 -4.70 9.17 0.92
N GLU A 23 -5.90 9.33 1.47
CA GLU A 23 -6.22 10.34 2.48
C GLU A 23 -6.96 9.68 3.66
N GLU A 24 -6.46 9.93 4.88
CA GLU A 24 -7.14 9.58 6.13
C GLU A 24 -8.50 10.29 6.19
N GLY A 25 -9.55 9.54 6.57
CA GLY A 25 -10.91 10.07 6.66
C GLY A 25 -11.66 10.19 5.33
N TYR A 26 -11.04 9.85 4.20
CA TYR A 26 -11.70 9.87 2.89
C TYR A 26 -11.70 8.50 2.20
N ASN A 27 -10.54 8.05 1.71
CA ASN A 27 -10.43 6.80 0.95
C ASN A 27 -9.47 5.77 1.58
N ALA A 28 -8.76 6.13 2.65
CA ALA A 28 -8.05 5.16 3.48
C ALA A 28 -9.02 4.47 4.46
N PRO A 29 -8.98 3.13 4.61
CA PRO A 29 -9.89 2.38 5.50
C PRO A 29 -9.50 2.43 6.99
N PHE A 30 -8.45 3.18 7.34
CA PHE A 30 -7.95 3.40 8.69
C PHE A 30 -7.07 4.65 8.72
N ASP A 31 -6.83 5.16 9.94
CA ASP A 31 -5.91 6.27 10.18
C ASP A 31 -4.47 5.94 9.77
N ILE A 32 -3.85 6.84 9.00
CA ILE A 32 -2.48 6.68 8.51
C ILE A 32 -1.53 7.26 9.56
N LYS A 33 -1.08 6.40 10.49
CA LYS A 33 -0.10 6.79 11.52
C LYS A 33 1.36 6.59 11.10
N ARG A 34 1.61 5.81 10.03
CA ARG A 34 2.97 5.52 9.55
C ARG A 34 2.97 5.09 8.07
N VAL A 35 3.95 5.60 7.33
CA VAL A 35 4.28 5.17 5.95
C VAL A 35 5.72 4.68 5.93
N TYR A 36 5.98 3.57 5.25
CA TYR A 36 7.31 3.04 5.01
C TYR A 36 7.35 2.37 3.65
N TYR A 37 8.53 2.29 3.05
CA TYR A 37 8.75 1.66 1.76
C TYR A 37 9.97 0.75 1.84
N ILE A 38 9.93 -0.32 1.06
CA ILE A 38 11.03 -1.25 0.87
C ILE A 38 11.51 -1.04 -0.56
N PHE A 39 12.80 -0.78 -0.72
CA PHE A 39 13.44 -0.52 -2.00
C PHE A 39 14.79 -1.23 -2.07
N ASP A 40 15.33 -1.37 -3.28
CA ASP A 40 16.61 -2.07 -3.55
C ASP A 40 16.63 -3.52 -3.01
N THR A 41 15.48 -4.21 -3.09
CA THR A 41 15.39 -5.63 -2.75
C THR A 41 16.17 -6.44 -3.78
N LYS A 42 17.14 -7.23 -3.31
CA LYS A 42 17.94 -8.11 -4.17
C LYS A 42 17.11 -9.29 -4.67
N GLU A 43 17.50 -9.80 -5.83
CA GLU A 43 16.89 -11.00 -6.42
C GLU A 43 16.97 -12.21 -5.47
N GLY A 44 15.89 -12.99 -5.41
CA GLY A 44 15.79 -14.17 -4.54
C GLY A 44 15.63 -13.89 -3.05
N VAL A 45 15.52 -12.63 -2.62
CA VAL A 45 15.35 -12.29 -1.20
C VAL A 45 13.87 -12.32 -0.79
N GLU A 46 13.55 -13.18 0.16
CA GLU A 46 12.22 -13.24 0.80
C GLU A 46 12.21 -12.47 2.14
N ARG A 47 11.10 -11.81 2.45
CA ARG A 47 10.94 -10.97 3.66
C ARG A 47 9.51 -11.04 4.19
N GLY A 48 9.29 -10.46 5.38
CA GLY A 48 7.99 -10.46 6.05
C GLY A 48 8.01 -11.46 7.18
N PHE A 49 7.73 -12.74 6.93
CA PHE A 49 7.76 -13.84 7.91
C PHE A 49 7.23 -13.48 9.32
N HIS A 50 6.20 -12.64 9.40
CA HIS A 50 5.57 -12.20 10.64
C HIS A 50 4.08 -11.96 10.44
N ALA A 51 3.33 -11.97 11.55
CA ALA A 51 1.92 -11.61 11.58
C ALA A 51 1.68 -10.43 12.54
N HIS A 52 0.52 -9.80 12.40
CA HIS A 52 0.13 -8.69 13.27
C HIS A 52 -1.11 -9.05 14.09
N ILE A 53 -1.10 -8.65 15.36
CA ILE A 53 -2.25 -8.79 16.26
C ILE A 53 -3.27 -7.68 15.99
N ASN A 54 -2.81 -6.42 15.93
CA ASN A 54 -3.68 -5.24 15.83
C ASN A 54 -3.44 -4.37 14.59
N LEU A 55 -2.35 -4.58 13.86
CA LEU A 55 -1.97 -3.70 12.75
C LEU A 55 -2.87 -3.93 11.53
N LYS A 56 -3.36 -2.85 10.95
CA LYS A 56 -3.99 -2.82 9.62
C LYS A 56 -3.02 -2.18 8.64
N GLN A 57 -2.88 -2.76 7.45
CA GLN A 57 -1.94 -2.27 6.44
C GLN A 57 -2.55 -2.37 5.04
N ILE A 58 -2.10 -1.49 4.16
CA ILE A 58 -2.28 -1.60 2.71
C ILE A 58 -0.87 -1.76 2.12
N CYS A 59 -0.70 -2.76 1.26
CA CYS A 59 0.54 -2.97 0.52
C CYS A 59 0.37 -2.45 -0.91
N ILE A 60 1.25 -1.56 -1.35
CA ILE A 60 1.21 -0.97 -2.69
C ILE A 60 2.56 -1.19 -3.36
N ALA A 61 2.57 -1.95 -4.46
CA ALA A 61 3.74 -2.06 -5.33
C ALA A 61 3.77 -0.84 -6.26
N VAL A 62 4.56 0.17 -5.91
CA VAL A 62 4.66 1.42 -6.68
C VAL A 62 5.43 1.22 -8.00
N LYS A 63 6.38 0.29 -8.00
CA LYS A 63 7.21 -0.05 -9.15
C LYS A 63 7.60 -1.54 -9.09
N GLY A 64 7.65 -2.19 -10.25
CA GLY A 64 8.19 -3.53 -10.47
C GLY A 64 9.57 -3.50 -11.09
#